data_AF-A0A3L7A541-F1
#
_entry.id   AF-A0A3L7A541-F1
#
_cell.length_a   1.000
_cell.length_b   1.000
_cell.length_c   1.000
_cell.angle_alpha   90.00
_cell.angle_beta   90.00
_cell.angle_gamma   90.00
#
_symmetry.space_group_name_H-M   'P 1'
#
loop_
_entity.id
_entity.type
_entity.pdbx_description
1 polymer ?
#
loop_
_entity_poly.entity_id
_entity_poly.type
_entity_poly.pdbx_seq_one_letter_code
_entity_poly.pdbx_strand_id
1 'polypeptide(L)'
;MSNTRYLLETSLPLLWLLIATIGASVHSARSTKLTRLEIWQRWWAIAALSCGSLWMTLSFLAIPDIMATAIGFSDTPFVTEIAFANLALAIGGFRAIHAGPRERITIGLMAGMFLWGAILGHVFQSLAHGNWEPGNTGGVLLYDALIPAVMIALAVRDSRKRGASRREAQRVLG
;
A
#
# COMPACT_ATOMS: atom_id res chain seq x y z
N MET A 1 -1.45 -2.00 -28.34
CA MET A 1 -0.44 -2.65 -27.47
C MET A 1 -0.64 -4.17 -27.51
N SER A 2 0.42 -4.98 -27.39
CA SER A 2 0.26 -6.44 -27.30
C SER A 2 -0.22 -6.85 -25.90
N ASN A 3 -0.96 -7.96 -25.81
CA ASN A 3 -1.46 -8.49 -24.53
C ASN A 3 -0.31 -8.75 -23.54
N THR A 4 0.81 -9.27 -24.01
CA THR A 4 2.00 -9.54 -23.19
C THR A 4 2.58 -8.25 -22.60
N ARG A 5 2.66 -7.17 -23.39
CA ARG A 5 3.18 -5.89 -22.91
C ARG A 5 2.27 -5.26 -21.85
N TYR A 6 0.96 -5.28 -22.10
CA TYR A 6 -0.04 -4.84 -21.11
C TYR A 6 0.13 -5.59 -19.79
N LEU A 7 0.23 -6.93 -19.85
CA LEU A 7 0.41 -7.78 -18.67
C LEU A 7 1.71 -7.51 -17.90
N LEU A 8 2.79 -7.12 -18.58
CA LEU A 8 4.04 -6.75 -17.92
C LEU A 8 3.90 -5.40 -17.21
N GLU A 9 3.44 -4.37 -17.92
CA GLU A 9 3.31 -3.01 -17.39
C GLU A 9 2.33 -2.95 -16.20
N THR A 10 1.20 -3.66 -16.31
CA THR A 10 0.17 -3.74 -15.26
C THR A 10 0.63 -4.49 -14.00
N SER A 11 1.63 -5.38 -14.13
CA SER A 11 2.08 -6.23 -13.03
C SER A 11 3.16 -5.59 -12.17
N LEU A 12 3.81 -4.51 -12.63
CA LEU A 12 4.91 -3.87 -11.90
C LEU A 12 4.54 -3.46 -10.46
N PRO A 13 3.38 -2.82 -10.20
CA PRO A 13 2.98 -2.50 -8.82
C PRO A 13 2.79 -3.74 -7.93
N LEU A 14 2.38 -4.87 -8.52
CA LEU A 14 2.10 -6.11 -7.79
C LEU A 14 3.37 -6.75 -7.21
N LEU A 15 4.55 -6.40 -7.74
CA LEU A 15 5.83 -6.89 -7.19
C LEU A 15 5.99 -6.52 -5.72
N TRP A 16 5.56 -5.33 -5.30
CA TRP A 16 5.67 -4.89 -3.91
C TRP A 16 4.74 -5.68 -2.98
N LEU A 17 3.53 -6.02 -3.44
CA LEU A 17 2.61 -6.90 -2.72
C LEU A 17 3.16 -8.32 -2.60
N LEU A 18 3.78 -8.80 -3.68
CA LEU A 18 4.40 -10.13 -3.73
C LEU A 18 5.58 -10.20 -2.76
N ILE A 19 6.47 -9.20 -2.77
CA ILE A 19 7.62 -9.11 -1.85
C ILE A 19 7.12 -9.07 -0.40
N ALA A 20 6.11 -8.25 -0.09
CA ALA A 20 5.53 -8.18 1.25
C ALA A 20 4.96 -9.53 1.69
N THR A 21 4.23 -10.22 0.81
CA THR A 21 3.56 -11.49 1.11
C THR A 21 4.55 -12.64 1.28
N ILE A 22 5.51 -12.77 0.36
CA ILE A 22 6.56 -13.79 0.44
C ILE A 22 7.45 -13.54 1.65
N GLY A 23 7.92 -12.29 1.82
CA GLY A 23 8.75 -11.89 2.96
C GLY A 23 8.05 -12.17 4.29
N ALA A 24 6.77 -11.79 4.42
CA ALA A 24 5.98 -12.07 5.60
C ALA A 24 5.83 -13.57 5.85
N SER A 25 5.58 -14.37 4.81
CA SER A 25 5.41 -15.81 4.91
C SER A 25 6.69 -16.51 5.35
N VAL A 26 7.81 -16.20 4.69
CA VAL A 26 9.13 -16.77 5.01
C VAL A 26 9.59 -16.35 6.41
N HIS A 27 9.44 -15.07 6.76
CA HIS A 27 9.80 -14.59 8.10
C HIS A 27 8.89 -15.23 9.16
N SER A 28 7.59 -15.36 8.91
CA SER A 28 6.65 -16.01 9.84
C SER A 28 6.93 -17.49 10.06
N ALA A 29 7.43 -18.19 9.04
CA ALA A 29 7.78 -19.61 9.16
C ALA A 29 9.06 -19.85 9.99
N ARG A 30 9.92 -18.84 10.11
CA ARG A 30 11.24 -18.96 10.76
C ARG A 30 11.35 -18.21 12.08
N SER A 31 10.43 -17.29 12.38
CA SER A 31 10.53 -16.44 13.56
C SER A 31 10.08 -17.13 14.83
N THR A 32 10.93 -17.10 15.85
CA THR A 32 10.59 -17.47 17.24
C THR A 32 10.35 -16.26 18.13
N LYS A 33 10.72 -15.05 17.67
CA LYS A 33 10.73 -13.82 18.47
C LYS A 33 9.50 -12.95 18.26
N LEU A 34 9.00 -12.87 17.04
CA LEU A 34 7.87 -12.00 16.69
C LEU A 34 6.63 -12.85 16.37
N THR A 35 5.47 -12.34 16.76
CA THR A 35 4.22 -12.98 16.37
C THR A 35 4.00 -12.83 14.86
N ARG A 36 3.33 -13.82 14.24
CA ARG A 36 2.92 -13.75 12.82
C ARG A 36 2.21 -12.43 12.50
N LEU A 37 1.35 -11.95 13.39
CA LEU A 37 0.62 -10.69 13.19
C LEU A 37 1.55 -9.48 13.14
N GLU A 38 2.58 -9.41 13.98
CA GLU A 38 3.56 -8.33 13.97
C GLU A 38 4.43 -8.38 12.71
N ILE A 39 4.86 -9.58 12.31
CA ILE A 39 5.65 -9.79 11.09
C ILE A 39 4.90 -9.30 9.86
N TRP A 40 3.65 -9.71 9.69
CA TRP A 40 2.83 -9.30 8.54
C TRP A 40 2.60 -7.79 8.52
N GLN A 41 2.30 -7.16 9.66
CA GLN A 41 2.16 -5.70 9.73
C GLN A 41 3.44 -4.99 9.29
N ARG A 42 4.62 -5.44 9.74
CA ARG A 42 5.91 -4.83 9.37
C ARG A 42 6.24 -4.99 7.89
N TRP A 43 5.99 -6.18 7.32
CA TRP A 43 6.24 -6.43 5.90
C TRP A 43 5.33 -5.63 4.98
N TRP A 44 4.05 -5.50 5.33
CA TRP A 44 3.13 -4.64 4.60
C TRP A 44 3.49 -3.15 4.74
N ALA A 45 3.92 -2.72 5.92
CA ALA A 45 4.39 -1.36 6.14
C ALA A 45 5.65 -1.04 5.32
N ILE A 46 6.69 -1.88 5.37
CA ILE A 46 7.98 -1.60 4.72
C ILE A 46 7.97 -1.89 3.22
N ALA A 47 7.52 -3.08 2.80
CA ALA A 47 7.67 -3.49 1.41
C ALA A 47 6.52 -2.97 0.54
N ALA A 48 5.27 -3.17 0.98
CA ALA A 48 4.11 -2.77 0.19
C ALA A 48 3.93 -1.25 0.19
N LEU A 49 3.78 -0.62 1.37
CA LEU A 49 3.54 0.82 1.46
C LEU A 49 4.83 1.64 1.28
N SER A 50 5.87 1.43 2.08
CA SER A 50 7.06 2.30 2.01
C SER A 50 7.84 2.19 0.72
N CYS A 51 8.36 1.01 0.40
CA CYS A 51 9.21 0.84 -0.79
C CYS A 51 8.39 1.05 -2.08
N GLY A 52 7.14 0.58 -2.12
CA GLY A 52 6.26 0.81 -3.28
C GLY A 52 5.95 2.29 -3.53
N SER A 53 5.53 3.04 -2.50
CA SER A 53 5.28 4.47 -2.66
C SER A 53 6.56 5.29 -2.85
N LEU A 54 7.69 4.89 -2.25
CA LEU A 54 8.98 5.55 -2.52
C LEU A 54 9.41 5.35 -3.97
N TRP A 55 9.25 4.13 -4.50
CA TRP A 55 9.48 3.87 -5.93
C TRP A 55 8.60 4.79 -6.80
N MET A 56 7.32 4.96 -6.46
CA MET A 56 6.46 5.90 -7.19
C MET A 56 6.90 7.35 -7.08
N THR A 57 7.28 7.79 -5.90
CA THR A 57 7.84 9.13 -5.69
C THR A 57 9.02 9.37 -6.62
N LEU A 58 9.99 8.45 -6.61
CA LEU A 58 11.21 8.57 -7.41
C LEU A 58 10.91 8.51 -8.91
N SER A 59 10.01 7.62 -9.34
CA SER A 59 9.63 7.50 -10.75
C SER A 59 8.93 8.74 -11.27
N PHE A 60 7.95 9.29 -10.55
CA PHE A 60 7.24 10.50 -10.97
C PHE A 60 8.14 11.75 -10.97
N LEU A 61 9.18 11.80 -10.15
CA LEU A 61 10.15 12.91 -10.14
C LEU A 61 11.25 12.75 -11.21
N ALA A 62 11.73 11.54 -11.44
CA ALA A 62 12.88 11.29 -12.31
C ALA A 62 12.50 11.10 -13.78
N ILE A 63 11.32 10.50 -14.04
CA ILE A 63 10.84 10.16 -15.39
C ILE A 63 9.35 10.52 -15.57
N PRO A 64 8.95 11.80 -15.35
CA PRO A 64 7.55 12.21 -15.34
C PRO A 64 6.81 11.91 -16.65
N ASP A 65 7.42 12.14 -17.82
CA ASP A 65 6.84 11.84 -19.13
C ASP A 65 6.45 10.36 -19.30
N ILE A 66 7.32 9.45 -18.85
CA ILE A 66 7.09 8.00 -18.93
C ILE A 66 5.94 7.63 -18.00
N MET A 67 5.94 8.18 -16.78
CA MET A 67 4.90 7.90 -15.80
C MET A 67 3.54 8.44 -16.25
N ALA A 68 3.49 9.67 -16.76
CA ALA A 68 2.28 10.29 -17.30
C ALA A 68 1.69 9.46 -18.45
N THR A 69 2.53 9.03 -19.39
CA THR A 69 2.14 8.14 -20.49
C THR A 69 1.59 6.81 -19.97
N ALA A 70 2.26 6.20 -18.98
CA ALA A 70 1.84 4.92 -18.42
C ALA A 70 0.45 4.96 -17.75
N ILE A 71 0.05 6.10 -17.21
CA ILE A 71 -1.28 6.31 -16.61
C ILE A 71 -2.30 6.93 -17.59
N GLY A 72 -1.90 7.24 -18.82
CA GLY A 72 -2.79 7.81 -19.84
C GLY A 72 -3.10 9.30 -19.67
N PHE A 73 -2.16 10.07 -19.12
CA PHE A 73 -2.28 11.52 -18.94
C PHE A 73 -1.13 12.27 -19.62
N SER A 74 -1.33 13.56 -19.89
CA SER A 74 -0.26 14.47 -20.28
C SER A 74 0.64 14.81 -19.09
N ASP A 75 1.93 15.01 -19.33
CA ASP A 75 2.83 15.54 -18.29
C ASP A 75 2.43 16.97 -17.92
N THR A 76 2.00 17.13 -16.67
CA THR A 76 1.51 18.38 -16.07
C THR A 76 1.94 18.41 -14.60
N PRO A 77 1.93 19.57 -13.92
CA PRO A 77 2.33 19.65 -12.51
C PRO A 77 1.64 18.64 -11.57
N PHE A 78 0.47 18.11 -11.95
CA PHE A 78 -0.22 17.01 -11.28
C PHE A 78 0.67 15.79 -11.01
N VAL A 79 1.58 15.42 -11.91
CA VAL A 79 2.48 14.26 -11.68
C VAL A 79 3.42 14.48 -10.51
N THR A 80 3.81 15.74 -10.26
CA THR A 80 4.61 16.12 -9.09
C THR A 80 3.78 16.00 -7.81
N GLU A 81 2.51 16.39 -7.84
CA GLU A 81 1.60 16.21 -6.70
C GLU A 81 1.42 14.72 -6.35
N ILE A 82 1.27 13.84 -7.35
CA ILE A 82 1.23 12.39 -7.16
C ILE A 82 2.53 11.89 -6.49
N ALA A 83 3.68 12.42 -6.91
CA ALA A 83 4.96 12.05 -6.31
C ALA A 83 5.00 12.39 -4.82
N PHE A 84 4.60 13.60 -4.43
CA PHE A 84 4.61 14.02 -3.03
C PHE A 84 3.52 13.34 -2.17
N ALA A 85 2.36 13.02 -2.77
CA ALA A 85 1.37 12.18 -2.10
C ALA A 85 1.95 10.80 -1.77
N ASN A 86 2.66 10.19 -2.71
CA ASN A 86 3.37 8.93 -2.49
C ASN A 86 4.54 9.07 -1.50
N LEU A 87 5.22 10.21 -1.45
CA LEU A 87 6.27 10.45 -0.45
C LEU A 87 5.69 10.45 0.97
N ALA A 88 4.52 11.08 1.16
CA ALA A 88 3.82 11.06 2.44
C ALA A 88 3.43 9.62 2.85
N LEU A 89 2.95 8.81 1.89
CA LEU A 89 2.69 7.38 2.11
C LEU A 89 3.96 6.63 2.52
N ALA A 90 5.07 6.88 1.83
CA ALA A 90 6.33 6.19 2.08
C ALA A 90 6.83 6.42 3.52
N ILE A 91 6.82 7.69 3.94
CA ILE A 91 7.18 8.12 5.30
C ILE A 91 6.23 7.50 6.33
N GLY A 92 4.92 7.52 6.07
CA GLY A 92 3.91 6.87 6.92
C GLY A 92 4.16 5.38 7.09
N GLY A 93 4.46 4.66 6.00
CA GLY A 93 4.82 3.25 6.05
C GLY A 93 6.07 2.97 6.91
N PHE A 94 7.11 3.81 6.80
CA PHE A 94 8.34 3.59 7.57
C PHE A 94 8.08 3.81 9.05
N ARG A 95 7.27 4.81 9.37
CA ARG A 95 6.79 5.05 10.74
C ARG A 95 5.98 3.86 11.27
N ALA A 96 5.14 3.26 10.42
CA ALA A 96 4.26 2.14 10.80
C ALA A 96 5.02 0.87 11.23
N ILE A 97 6.28 0.67 10.78
CA ILE A 97 7.11 -0.48 11.18
C ILE A 97 7.23 -0.59 12.70
N HIS A 98 7.42 0.55 13.37
CA HIS A 98 7.64 0.64 14.81
C HIS A 98 6.40 1.19 15.57
N ALA A 99 5.30 1.42 14.86
CA ALA A 99 4.10 2.00 15.43
C ALA A 99 3.23 0.97 16.19
N GLY A 100 2.47 1.47 17.16
CA GLY A 100 1.42 0.69 17.82
C GLY A 100 0.15 0.57 16.94
N PRO A 101 -0.81 -0.30 17.32
CA PRO A 101 -2.00 -0.59 16.51
C PRO A 101 -2.83 0.64 16.15
N ARG A 102 -3.00 1.59 17.07
CA ARG A 102 -3.78 2.81 16.83
C ARG A 102 -3.17 3.66 15.74
N GLU A 103 -1.86 3.89 15.82
CA GLU A 103 -1.13 4.69 14.82
C GLU A 103 -1.07 3.97 13.47
N ARG A 104 -0.93 2.63 13.45
CA ARG A 104 -1.02 1.83 12.22
C ARG A 104 -2.39 1.94 11.55
N ILE A 105 -3.48 2.00 12.33
CA ILE A 105 -4.82 2.26 11.79
C ILE A 105 -4.88 3.67 11.19
N THR A 106 -4.39 4.70 11.89
CA THR A 106 -4.37 6.08 11.36
C THR A 106 -3.60 6.17 10.05
N ILE A 107 -2.39 5.59 9.99
CA ILE A 107 -1.57 5.56 8.78
C ILE A 107 -2.30 4.80 7.66
N GLY A 108 -2.92 3.66 7.98
CA GLY A 108 -3.72 2.91 7.01
C GLY A 108 -4.91 3.70 6.48
N LEU A 109 -5.61 4.48 7.31
CA LEU A 109 -6.70 5.35 6.89
C LEU A 109 -6.20 6.50 6.01
N MET A 110 -5.08 7.15 6.36
CA MET A 110 -4.46 8.18 5.53
C MET A 110 -4.06 7.63 4.16
N ALA A 111 -3.44 6.44 4.13
CA ALA A 111 -3.14 5.73 2.89
C ALA A 111 -4.41 5.41 2.10
N GLY A 112 -5.48 4.99 2.78
CA GLY A 112 -6.79 4.74 2.18
C GLY A 112 -7.40 5.98 1.53
N MET A 113 -7.33 7.15 2.16
CA MET A 113 -7.91 8.36 1.57
C MET A 113 -7.26 8.74 0.24
N PHE A 114 -5.95 8.54 0.11
CA PHE A 114 -5.28 8.74 -1.17
C PHE A 114 -5.55 7.59 -2.15
N LEU A 115 -5.23 6.35 -1.77
CA LEU A 115 -5.27 5.21 -2.70
C LEU A 115 -6.69 4.78 -3.08
N TRP A 116 -7.65 4.76 -2.15
CA TRP A 116 -9.04 4.50 -2.52
C TRP A 116 -9.67 5.66 -3.30
N GLY A 117 -9.24 6.90 -3.03
CA GLY A 117 -9.57 8.04 -3.87
C GLY A 117 -9.04 7.87 -5.30
N ALA A 118 -7.79 7.39 -5.44
CA ALA A 118 -7.18 7.08 -6.72
C ALA A 118 -7.95 5.99 -7.47
N ILE A 119 -8.42 4.92 -6.81
CA ILE A 119 -9.30 3.91 -7.43
C ILE A 119 -10.56 4.54 -8.03
N LEU A 120 -11.23 5.43 -7.29
CA LEU A 120 -12.41 6.11 -7.82
C LEU A 120 -12.05 6.95 -9.05
N GLY A 121 -10.91 7.63 -9.01
CA GLY A 121 -10.34 8.34 -10.16
C GLY A 121 -10.10 7.41 -11.35
N HIS A 122 -9.39 6.31 -11.14
CA HIS A 122 -9.09 5.31 -12.16
C HIS A 122 -10.38 4.76 -12.82
N VAL A 123 -11.35 4.32 -12.01
CA VAL A 123 -12.64 3.82 -12.50
C VAL A 123 -13.37 4.89 -13.30
N PHE A 124 -13.43 6.12 -12.80
CA PHE A 124 -14.06 7.23 -13.51
C PHE A 124 -13.37 7.51 -14.85
N GLN A 125 -12.04 7.58 -14.89
CA GLN A 125 -11.27 7.80 -16.12
C GLN A 125 -11.45 6.66 -17.13
N SER A 126 -11.55 5.43 -16.64
CA SER A 126 -11.79 4.26 -17.49
C SER A 126 -13.15 4.32 -18.15
N LEU A 127 -14.20 4.56 -17.34
CA LEU A 127 -15.59 4.46 -17.79
C LEU A 127 -16.06 5.71 -18.53
N ALA A 128 -15.68 6.91 -18.07
CA ALA A 128 -16.13 8.17 -18.64
C ALA A 128 -15.23 8.68 -19.78
N HIS A 129 -13.94 8.33 -19.77
CA HIS A 129 -12.96 8.86 -20.74
C HIS A 129 -12.28 7.77 -21.58
N GLY A 130 -12.59 6.49 -21.34
CA GLY A 130 -11.99 5.39 -22.10
C GLY A 130 -10.49 5.22 -21.86
N ASN A 131 -9.96 5.70 -20.73
CA ASN A 131 -8.56 5.52 -20.39
C ASN A 131 -8.33 4.09 -19.85
N TRP A 132 -7.88 3.20 -20.72
CA TRP A 132 -7.56 1.81 -20.41
C TRP A 132 -6.05 1.55 -20.37
N GLU A 133 -5.24 2.59 -20.11
CA GLU A 133 -3.80 2.43 -19.99
C GLU A 133 -3.44 1.53 -18.79
N PRO A 134 -2.33 0.76 -18.87
CA PRO A 134 -1.98 -0.22 -17.83
C PRO A 134 -1.80 0.37 -16.44
N GLY A 135 -1.29 1.59 -16.36
CA GLY A 135 -1.16 2.36 -15.12
C GLY A 135 -2.47 2.95 -14.60
N ASN A 136 -3.59 2.78 -15.33
CA ASN A 136 -4.92 3.24 -14.94
C ASN A 136 -5.88 2.08 -14.58
N THR A 137 -5.95 1.02 -15.39
CA THR A 137 -6.96 -0.06 -15.24
C THR A 137 -6.39 -1.38 -14.73
N GLY A 138 -5.13 -1.35 -14.33
CA GLY A 138 -4.31 -2.52 -14.10
C GLY A 138 -4.17 -3.03 -12.68
N GLY A 139 -3.02 -3.65 -12.40
CA GLY A 139 -2.62 -4.08 -11.07
C GLY A 139 -2.54 -2.94 -10.05
N VAL A 140 -2.50 -1.68 -10.50
CA VAL A 140 -2.67 -0.49 -9.64
C VAL A 140 -3.96 -0.54 -8.84
N LEU A 141 -5.08 -1.01 -9.42
CA LEU A 141 -6.36 -1.09 -8.71
C LEU A 141 -6.30 -2.08 -7.53
N LEU A 142 -5.58 -3.19 -7.71
CA LEU A 142 -5.35 -4.15 -6.63
C LEU A 142 -4.38 -3.59 -5.59
N TYR A 143 -3.32 -2.91 -6.03
CA TYR A 143 -2.36 -2.24 -5.14
C TYR A 143 -3.05 -1.23 -4.22
N ASP A 144 -3.83 -0.34 -4.81
CA ASP A 144 -4.54 0.74 -4.13
C ASP A 144 -5.60 0.21 -3.15
N ALA A 145 -6.28 -0.88 -3.52
CA ALA A 145 -7.31 -1.47 -2.67
C ALA A 145 -6.68 -2.19 -1.48
N LEU A 146 -5.69 -3.05 -1.74
CA LEU A 146 -5.20 -4.03 -0.78
C LEU A 146 -4.33 -3.41 0.31
N ILE A 147 -3.47 -2.42 -0.01
CA ILE A 147 -2.51 -1.90 0.99
C ILE A 147 -3.22 -1.29 2.20
N PRO A 148 -4.10 -0.28 2.03
CA PRO A 148 -4.81 0.30 3.16
C PRO A 148 -5.67 -0.76 3.87
N ALA A 149 -6.40 -1.57 3.11
CA ALA A 149 -7.33 -2.57 3.66
C ALA A 149 -6.61 -3.58 4.55
N VAL A 150 -5.49 -4.15 4.10
CA VAL A 150 -4.73 -5.13 4.86
C VAL A 150 -4.05 -4.49 6.07
N MET A 151 -3.45 -3.30 5.92
CA MET A 151 -2.84 -2.60 7.05
C MET A 151 -3.86 -2.31 8.16
N ILE A 152 -5.04 -1.78 7.80
CA ILE A 152 -6.13 -1.50 8.75
C ILE A 152 -6.61 -2.80 9.38
N ALA A 153 -6.89 -3.85 8.60
CA ALA A 153 -7.41 -5.11 9.11
C ALA A 153 -6.46 -5.77 10.12
N LEU A 154 -5.15 -5.81 9.81
CA LEU A 154 -4.14 -6.37 10.71
C LEU A 154 -4.00 -5.55 11.99
N ALA A 155 -3.98 -4.21 11.88
CA ALA A 155 -3.85 -3.32 13.03
C ALA A 155 -5.09 -3.34 13.94
N VAL A 156 -6.30 -3.41 13.37
CA VAL A 156 -7.55 -3.62 14.13
C VAL A 156 -7.52 -4.95 14.87
N ARG A 157 -7.04 -6.02 14.22
CA ARG A 157 -6.89 -7.32 14.85
C ARG A 157 -5.90 -7.28 16.03
N ASP A 158 -4.78 -6.58 15.89
CA ASP A 158 -3.79 -6.41 16.99
C ASP A 158 -4.40 -5.61 18.14
N SER A 159 -5.10 -4.51 17.84
CA SER A 159 -5.79 -3.69 18.83
C SER A 159 -6.79 -4.50 19.67
N ARG A 160 -7.61 -5.34 19.01
CA ARG A 160 -8.59 -6.22 19.68
C ARG A 160 -7.91 -7.24 20.59
N LYS A 161 -6.82 -7.88 20.14
CA LYS A 161 -6.07 -8.86 20.95
C LYS A 161 -5.51 -8.21 22.21
N ARG A 162 -4.84 -7.06 22.08
CA ARG A 162 -4.27 -6.35 23.24
C ARG A 162 -5.34 -5.88 24.22
N GLY A 163 -6.49 -5.43 23.71
CA GLY A 163 -7.64 -5.07 24.55
C GLY A 163 -8.22 -6.26 25.33
N ALA A 164 -8.28 -7.44 24.72
CA ALA A 164 -8.74 -8.66 25.39
C ALA A 164 -7.79 -9.08 26.51
N SER A 165 -6.48 -9.15 26.23
CA SER A 165 -5.46 -9.50 27.24
C SER A 165 -5.44 -8.53 28.42
N ARG A 166 -5.65 -7.23 28.18
CA ARG A 166 -5.72 -6.23 29.25
C ARG A 166 -6.93 -6.45 30.17
N ARG A 167 -8.10 -6.77 29.61
CA ARG A 167 -9.31 -7.06 30.40
C ARG A 167 -9.19 -8.33 31.23
N GLU A 168 -8.55 -9.36 30.68
CA GLU A 168 -8.28 -10.61 31.40
C GLU A 168 -7.34 -10.38 32.59
N ALA A 169 -6.23 -9.66 32.38
CA ALA A 169 -5.31 -9.31 33.47
C ALA A 169 -6.00 -8.51 34.59
N GLN A 170 -6.91 -7.61 34.24
CA GLN A 170 -7.69 -6.84 35.23
C GLN A 170 -8.67 -7.71 36.03
N ARG A 171 -9.19 -8.80 35.46
CA ARG A 171 -10.07 -9.75 36.16
C ARG A 171 -9.32 -10.67 37.12
N VAL A 172 -8.05 -10.98 36.83
CA VAL A 172 -7.23 -11.85 37.70
C VAL A 172 -6.71 -11.10 38.93
N LEU A 173 -6.56 -9.78 38.84
CA LEU A 173 -6.00 -8.93 39.88
C LEU A 173 -7.03 -8.25 40.80
N GLY A 174 -8.32 -8.38 40.52
CA GLY A 174 -9.42 -7.80 41.30
C GLY A 174 -10.30 -8.89 41.89
#